data_AF-A0A969PWL0-F1
#
_entry.id   AF-A0A969PWL0-F1
#
_cell.length_a   1.000
_cell.length_b   1.000
_cell.length_c   1.000
_cell.angle_alpha   90.00
_cell.angle_beta   90.00
_cell.angle_gamma   90.00
#
_symmetry.space_group_name_H-M   'P 1'
#
loop_
_entity.id
_entity.type
_entity.pdbx_description
1 polymer ?
#
loop_
_entity_poly.entity_id
_entity_poly.type
_entity_poly.pdbx_seq_one_letter_code
_entity_poly.pdbx_strand_id
1 'polypeptide(L)'
;MMNRLFYKLIAQACPKKTRQDNGFTLIELLVVVIIIGVLAAVSLPNFLGQIGKSRETEAKTNLGGIARSQQAYHFEKQTFADTMNKLELAGTFSSKYYTIPDPSFADNVLVKHQATAIDPTNDRVRDYAIAVYYNAGLFDIAFCQSADVNVAVEAPNTPSDVCTNGGTRIE
;
A
#
# COMPACT_ATOMS: atom_id res chain seq x y z
N MET A 1 -44.20 12.75 -58.05
CA MET A 1 -45.60 12.44 -57.67
C MET A 1 -45.63 11.05 -57.07
N MET A 2 -45.42 10.91 -55.76
CA MET A 2 -45.41 9.62 -55.05
C MET A 2 -46.32 9.71 -53.82
N ASN A 3 -47.58 9.40 -54.10
CA ASN A 3 -48.67 8.87 -53.30
C ASN A 3 -48.57 8.92 -51.75
N ARG A 4 -49.22 9.93 -51.15
CA ARG A 4 -49.52 10.00 -49.70
C ARG A 4 -50.48 8.91 -49.21
N LEU A 5 -51.05 8.08 -50.10
CA LEU A 5 -51.97 7.00 -49.73
C LEU A 5 -51.29 5.83 -49.01
N PHE A 6 -50.02 5.52 -49.28
CA PHE A 6 -49.37 4.35 -48.67
C PHE A 6 -48.98 4.57 -47.20
N TYR A 7 -48.71 5.80 -46.77
CA TYR A 7 -48.25 6.06 -45.40
C TYR A 7 -49.37 5.92 -44.34
N LYS A 8 -50.63 6.15 -44.72
CA LYS A 8 -51.78 6.03 -43.78
C LYS A 8 -52.11 4.58 -43.43
N LEU A 9 -51.81 3.61 -44.30
CA LEU A 9 -52.16 2.20 -44.11
C LEU A 9 -51.24 1.45 -43.14
N ILE A 10 -50.00 1.92 -42.91
CA ILE A 10 -49.03 1.24 -42.02
C ILE A 10 -49.07 1.81 -40.59
N ALA A 11 -49.59 3.03 -40.39
CA ALA A 11 -49.58 3.69 -39.09
C ALA A 11 -50.69 3.23 -38.12
N GLN A 12 -51.69 2.46 -38.56
CA GLN A 12 -52.88 2.11 -37.74
C GLN A 12 -52.84 0.72 -37.11
N ALA A 13 -51.78 -0.07 -37.31
CA ALA A 13 -51.68 -1.44 -36.78
C ALA A 13 -50.70 -1.62 -35.62
N CYS A 14 -50.10 -0.54 -35.08
CA CYS A 14 -49.22 -0.66 -33.92
C CYS A 14 -50.04 -0.43 -32.64
N PRO A 15 -50.35 -1.47 -31.84
CA PRO A 15 -51.00 -1.29 -30.55
C PRO A 15 -50.10 -0.43 -29.66
N LYS A 16 -50.63 0.72 -29.23
CA LYS A 16 -49.96 1.64 -28.30
C LYS A 16 -49.85 0.92 -26.95
N LYS A 17 -48.75 0.19 -26.74
CA LYS A 17 -48.42 -0.42 -25.44
C LYS A 17 -48.45 0.69 -24.40
N THR A 18 -49.49 0.71 -23.56
CA THR A 18 -49.55 1.59 -22.41
C THR A 18 -48.33 1.26 -21.56
N ARG A 19 -47.36 2.18 -21.49
CA ARG A 19 -46.29 2.07 -20.50
C ARG A 19 -47.00 2.15 -19.16
N GLN A 20 -47.11 1.02 -18.48
CA GLN A 20 -47.41 0.99 -17.06
C GLN A 20 -46.19 1.60 -16.40
N ASP A 21 -46.24 2.91 -16.17
CA ASP A 21 -45.29 3.62 -15.33
C ASP A 21 -45.53 3.16 -13.90
N ASN A 22 -44.99 1.98 -13.57
CA ASN A 22 -44.88 1.49 -12.21
C ASN A 22 -43.86 2.39 -11.50
N GLY A 23 -44.34 3.47 -10.88
CA GLY A 23 -43.52 4.37 -10.08
C GLY A 23 -42.96 3.64 -8.86
N PHE A 24 -41.72 3.95 -8.50
CA PHE A 24 -41.10 3.49 -7.25
C PHE A 24 -41.99 3.88 -6.07
N THR A 25 -42.26 2.93 -5.17
CA THR A 25 -42.99 3.23 -3.95
C THR A 25 -42.06 3.93 -2.95
N LEU A 26 -42.60 4.86 -2.15
CA LEU A 26 -41.83 5.51 -1.08
C LEU A 26 -41.28 4.51 -0.07
N ILE A 27 -42.01 3.41 0.16
CA ILE A 27 -41.60 2.35 1.08
C ILE A 27 -40.44 1.51 0.52
N GLU A 28 -40.39 1.24 -0.79
CA GLU A 28 -39.24 0.57 -1.42
C GLU A 28 -37.96 1.37 -1.21
N LEU A 29 -38.03 2.69 -1.43
CA LEU A 29 -36.86 3.54 -1.27
C LEU A 29 -36.46 3.65 0.21
N LEU A 30 -37.44 3.68 1.13
CA LEU A 30 -37.19 3.71 2.58
C LEU A 30 -36.45 2.45 3.07
N VAL A 31 -36.87 1.26 2.66
CA VAL A 31 -36.20 0.02 3.07
C VAL A 31 -34.78 -0.04 2.50
N VAL A 32 -34.56 0.43 1.27
CA VAL A 32 -33.25 0.45 0.63
C VAL A 32 -32.27 1.35 1.39
N VAL A 33 -32.66 2.58 1.75
CA VAL A 33 -31.76 3.48 2.50
C VAL A 33 -31.48 2.98 3.91
N ILE A 34 -32.44 2.27 4.54
CA ILE A 34 -32.22 1.62 5.83
C ILE A 34 -31.15 0.52 5.71
N ILE A 35 -31.28 -0.36 4.71
CA ILE A 35 -30.31 -1.45 4.51
C ILE A 35 -28.91 -0.87 4.20
N ILE A 36 -28.82 0.11 3.30
CA ILE A 36 -27.54 0.77 2.98
C ILE A 36 -26.96 1.48 4.21
N GLY A 37 -27.80 2.11 5.04
CA GLY A 37 -27.38 2.75 6.29
C GLY A 37 -26.75 1.78 7.28
N VAL A 38 -27.34 0.60 7.48
CA VAL A 38 -26.79 -0.45 8.35
C VAL A 38 -25.47 -0.98 7.79
N LEU A 39 -25.39 -1.25 6.49
CA LEU A 39 -24.16 -1.73 5.84
C LEU A 39 -23.03 -0.70 5.93
N ALA A 40 -23.32 0.59 5.70
CA ALA A 40 -22.34 1.67 5.78
C ALA A 40 -21.78 1.83 7.20
N ALA A 41 -22.63 1.73 8.23
CA ALA A 41 -22.22 1.87 9.62
C ALA A 41 -21.18 0.80 10.04
N VAL A 42 -21.32 -0.44 9.55
CA VAL A 42 -20.38 -1.53 9.86
C VAL A 42 -19.14 -1.51 8.95
N SER A 43 -19.30 -1.11 7.68
CA SER A 43 -18.21 -1.15 6.68
C SER A 43 -17.17 -0.04 6.87
N LEU A 44 -17.61 1.17 7.25
CA LEU A 44 -16.74 2.35 7.33
C LEU A 44 -15.54 2.23 8.30
N PRO A 45 -15.68 1.78 9.57
CA PRO A 45 -14.54 1.68 10.48
C PRO A 45 -13.49 0.67 9.98
N ASN A 46 -13.94 -0.44 9.38
CA ASN A 46 -13.05 -1.45 8.80
C ASN A 46 -12.25 -0.91 7.62
N PHE A 47 -12.88 -0.06 6.79
CA PHE A 47 -12.20 0.59 5.67
C PHE A 47 -11.09 1.53 6.14
N LEU A 48 -11.34 2.37 7.17
CA LEU A 48 -10.33 3.28 7.73
C LEU A 48 -9.13 2.53 8.32
N GLY A 49 -9.36 1.42 9.02
CA GLY A 49 -8.28 0.57 9.53
C GLY A 49 -7.43 -0.07 8.44
N GLN A 50 -8.04 -0.45 7.31
CA GLN A 50 -7.31 -1.01 6.16
C GLN A 50 -6.39 0.02 5.49
N ILE A 51 -6.79 1.29 5.44
CA ILE A 51 -5.93 2.35 4.90
C ILE A 51 -4.66 2.47 5.73
N GLY A 52 -4.76 2.48 7.07
CA GLY A 52 -3.60 2.50 7.97
C GLY A 52 -2.65 1.33 7.71
N LYS A 53 -3.18 0.11 7.62
CA LYS A 53 -2.40 -1.09 7.29
C LYS A 53 -1.74 -1.02 5.92
N SER A 54 -2.43 -0.45 4.92
CA SER A 54 -1.88 -0.27 3.58
C SER A 54 -0.67 0.66 3.59
N ARG A 55 -0.71 1.73 4.41
CA ARG A 55 0.43 2.65 4.60
C ARG A 55 1.62 1.90 5.21
N GLU A 56 1.42 1.16 6.30
CA GLU A 56 2.49 0.36 6.90
C GLU A 56 3.05 -0.71 5.95
N THR A 57 2.19 -1.31 5.12
CA THR A 57 2.59 -2.34 4.15
C THR A 57 3.48 -1.76 3.05
N GLU A 58 3.32 -0.48 2.67
CA GLU A 58 4.18 0.19 1.69
C GLU A 58 5.64 0.20 2.17
N ALA A 59 5.90 0.65 3.39
CA ALA A 59 7.24 0.63 3.98
C ALA A 59 7.83 -0.78 4.02
N LYS A 60 7.05 -1.76 4.50
CA LYS A 60 7.50 -3.16 4.58
C LYS A 60 7.83 -3.76 3.21
N THR A 61 7.00 -3.48 2.22
CA THR A 61 7.19 -3.98 0.85
C THR A 61 8.44 -3.37 0.22
N ASN A 62 8.63 -2.06 0.37
CA ASN A 62 9.78 -1.37 -0.17
C ASN A 62 11.07 -1.82 0.51
N LEU A 63 11.13 -1.81 1.85
CA LEU A 63 12.29 -2.29 2.60
C LEU A 63 12.61 -3.76 2.30
N GLY A 64 11.59 -4.62 2.18
CA GLY A 64 11.78 -6.01 1.77
C GLY A 64 12.31 -6.15 0.34
N GLY A 65 11.88 -5.29 -0.58
CA GLY A 65 12.45 -5.22 -1.94
C GLY A 65 13.90 -4.77 -1.95
N ILE A 66 14.25 -3.80 -1.12
CA ILE A 66 15.62 -3.32 -0.96
C ILE A 66 16.50 -4.41 -0.38
N ALA A 67 16.05 -5.12 0.66
CA ALA A 67 16.81 -6.22 1.25
C ALA A 67 17.13 -7.31 0.21
N ARG A 68 16.15 -7.72 -0.61
CA ARG A 68 16.40 -8.68 -1.70
C ARG A 68 17.39 -8.16 -2.74
N SER A 69 17.29 -6.87 -3.08
CA SER A 69 18.21 -6.24 -4.04
C SER A 69 19.63 -6.14 -3.49
N GLN A 70 19.77 -5.84 -2.20
CA GLN A 70 21.04 -5.83 -1.48
C GLN A 70 21.66 -7.22 -1.41
N GLN A 71 20.87 -8.26 -1.15
CA GLN A 71 21.33 -9.65 -1.19
C GLN A 71 21.85 -10.02 -2.59
N ALA A 72 21.09 -9.69 -3.65
CA ALA A 72 21.50 -9.93 -5.03
C ALA A 72 22.82 -9.19 -5.37
N TYR A 73 22.91 -7.91 -5.00
CA TYR A 73 24.11 -7.11 -5.21
C TYR A 73 25.33 -7.70 -4.47
N HIS A 74 25.12 -8.15 -3.23
CA HIS A 74 26.16 -8.79 -2.43
C HIS A 74 26.63 -10.11 -3.05
N PHE A 75 25.71 -10.93 -3.58
CA PHE A 75 26.09 -12.15 -4.29
C PHE A 75 27.03 -11.87 -5.47
N GLU A 76 26.84 -10.77 -6.20
CA GLU A 76 27.66 -10.41 -7.35
C GLU A 76 28.97 -9.70 -6.99
N LYS A 77 28.96 -8.82 -6.00
CA LYS A 77 30.07 -7.90 -5.69
C LYS A 77 30.79 -8.21 -4.38
N GLN A 78 30.29 -9.16 -3.59
CA GLN A 78 30.76 -9.51 -2.24
C GLN A 78 30.77 -8.34 -1.25
N THR A 79 30.00 -7.29 -1.56
CA THR A 79 29.82 -6.09 -0.75
C THR A 79 28.39 -5.60 -0.88
N PHE A 80 27.84 -4.96 0.15
CA PHE A 80 26.53 -4.31 0.02
C PHE A 80 26.66 -2.95 -0.68
N ALA A 81 25.58 -2.52 -1.34
CA ALA A 81 25.54 -1.21 -1.95
C ALA A 81 25.36 -0.12 -0.89
N ASP A 82 26.24 0.88 -0.91
CA ASP A 82 26.22 2.10 -0.08
C ASP A 82 25.32 3.21 -0.64
N THR A 83 24.76 3.03 -1.84
CA THR A 83 23.87 4.00 -2.49
C THR A 83 22.79 3.27 -3.25
N MET A 84 21.56 3.78 -3.22
CA MET A 84 20.40 3.21 -3.89
C MET A 84 20.58 3.13 -5.42
N ASN A 85 21.38 4.02 -6.00
CA ASN A 85 21.73 4.00 -7.43
C ASN A 85 22.49 2.73 -7.86
N LYS A 86 23.30 2.15 -6.96
CA LYS A 86 24.05 0.92 -7.27
C LYS A 86 23.19 -0.32 -7.29
N LEU A 87 22.00 -0.27 -6.69
CA LEU A 87 21.03 -1.36 -6.71
C LEU A 87 20.27 -1.45 -8.03
N GLU A 88 20.52 -0.56 -9.00
CA GLU A 88 19.82 -0.48 -10.30
C GLU A 88 18.28 -0.43 -10.17
N LEU A 89 17.78 -0.09 -8.98
CA LEU A 89 16.36 0.09 -8.67
C LEU A 89 15.96 1.57 -8.56
N ALA A 90 16.80 2.47 -9.07
CA ALA A 90 16.56 3.91 -9.06
C ALA A 90 15.23 4.24 -9.77
N GLY A 91 14.22 4.62 -8.98
CA GLY A 91 12.87 4.98 -9.44
C GLY A 91 11.75 4.03 -9.05
N THR A 92 12.04 2.79 -8.60
CA THR A 92 11.00 1.80 -8.25
C THR A 92 10.48 1.96 -6.82
N PHE A 93 11.25 2.56 -5.91
CA PHE A 93 10.89 2.74 -4.50
C PHE A 93 10.27 4.12 -4.19
N SER A 94 9.63 4.74 -5.18
CA SER A 94 8.83 5.94 -4.94
C SER A 94 7.63 5.57 -4.07
N SER A 95 7.56 6.14 -2.89
CA SER A 95 6.52 5.84 -1.91
C SER A 95 5.80 7.11 -1.51
N LYS A 96 4.49 7.01 -1.26
CA LYS A 96 3.65 8.17 -0.94
C LYS A 96 3.82 8.61 0.51
N TYR A 97 4.00 7.64 1.42
CA TYR A 97 3.99 7.90 2.86
C TYR A 97 5.39 7.89 3.50
N TYR A 98 6.39 7.33 2.80
CA TYR A 98 7.74 7.17 3.31
C TYR A 98 8.80 7.71 2.36
N THR A 99 9.86 8.25 2.95
CA THR A 99 11.12 8.47 2.26
C THR A 99 12.07 7.34 2.64
N ILE A 100 12.75 6.79 1.64
CA ILE A 100 13.80 5.79 1.86
C ILE A 100 15.11 6.43 1.43
N PRO A 101 15.92 6.91 2.39
CA PRO A 101 17.24 7.44 2.08
C PRO A 101 18.20 6.33 1.65
N ASP A 102 19.38 6.75 1.20
CA ASP A 102 20.53 5.85 1.05
C ASP A 102 20.83 5.13 2.39
N PRO A 103 21.46 3.94 2.32
CA PRO A 103 21.71 3.14 3.51
C PRO A 103 22.52 3.91 4.55
N SER A 104 22.08 3.85 5.80
CA SER A 104 22.77 4.52 6.92
C SER A 104 24.10 3.85 7.28
N PHE A 105 24.28 2.60 6.85
CA PHE A 105 25.52 1.85 6.94
C PHE A 105 25.56 0.80 5.84
N ALA A 106 26.71 0.60 5.20
CA ALA A 106 26.95 -0.48 4.25
C ALA A 106 28.42 -0.92 4.32
N ASP A 107 28.63 -2.22 4.45
CA ASP A 107 29.94 -2.89 4.38
C ASP A 107 29.75 -4.28 3.73
N ASN A 108 30.75 -5.16 3.80
CA ASN A 108 30.69 -6.52 3.27
C ASN A 108 29.86 -7.48 4.15
N VAL A 109 29.55 -7.09 5.38
CA VAL A 109 28.90 -7.96 6.38
C VAL A 109 27.52 -7.44 6.77
N LEU A 110 27.26 -6.14 6.63
CA LEU A 110 26.04 -5.50 7.12
C LEU A 110 25.64 -4.35 6.21
N VAL A 111 24.34 -4.24 5.94
CA VAL A 111 23.72 -3.04 5.39
C VAL A 111 22.47 -2.67 6.18
N LYS A 112 22.24 -1.37 6.37
CA LYS A 112 21.09 -0.84 7.08
C LYS A 112 20.33 0.15 6.23
N HIS A 113 19.02 -0.02 6.15
CA HIS A 113 18.11 0.89 5.48
C HIS A 113 17.03 1.35 6.44
N GLN A 114 16.51 2.55 6.18
CA GLN A 114 15.42 3.14 6.95
C GLN A 114 14.30 3.55 6.00
N ALA A 115 13.07 3.52 6.49
CA ALA A 115 11.92 4.14 5.87
C ALA A 115 11.37 5.14 6.88
N THR A 116 11.60 6.42 6.62
CA THR A 116 11.15 7.52 7.46
C THR A 116 9.81 8.02 6.95
N ALA A 117 8.84 8.20 7.84
CA ALA A 117 7.55 8.77 7.47
C ALA A 117 7.71 10.21 7.00
N ILE A 118 7.02 10.59 5.91
CA ILE A 118 7.01 11.97 5.40
C ILE A 118 6.18 12.87 6.32
N ASP A 119 4.96 12.44 6.67
CA ASP A 119 4.02 13.18 7.52
C ASP A 119 3.51 12.30 8.68
N PRO A 120 4.37 11.94 9.66
CA PRO A 120 4.02 10.97 10.70
C PRO A 120 2.81 11.36 11.56
N THR A 121 2.61 12.67 11.80
CA THR A 121 1.52 13.17 12.64
C THR A 121 0.15 13.10 11.96
N ASN A 122 0.10 13.42 10.66
CA ASN A 122 -1.16 13.43 9.91
C ASN A 122 -1.55 12.03 9.46
N ASP A 123 -0.59 11.24 9.00
CA ASP A 123 -0.86 9.90 8.49
C ASP A 123 -0.81 8.80 9.55
N ARG A 124 -0.40 9.14 10.78
CA ARG A 124 -0.30 8.24 11.94
C ARG A 124 0.51 6.99 11.63
N VAL A 125 1.57 7.17 10.86
CA VAL A 125 2.51 6.12 10.43
C VAL A 125 3.77 6.16 11.30
N ARG A 126 4.40 5.00 11.47
CA ARG A 126 5.62 4.82 12.27
C ARG A 126 6.81 4.59 11.36
N ASP A 127 7.99 4.96 11.81
CA ASP A 127 9.22 4.69 11.07
C ASP A 127 9.59 3.21 11.14
N TYR A 128 10.27 2.75 10.10
CA TYR A 128 10.75 1.37 9.98
C TYR A 128 12.22 1.35 9.59
N ALA A 129 12.93 0.30 10.01
CA ALA A 129 14.29 0.05 9.59
C ALA A 129 14.48 -1.44 9.28
N ILE A 130 15.42 -1.73 8.40
CA ILE A 130 15.81 -3.09 8.07
C ILE A 130 17.33 -3.18 8.05
N ALA A 131 17.87 -4.27 8.58
CA ALA A 131 19.25 -4.64 8.39
C ALA A 131 19.33 -5.98 7.69
N VAL A 132 20.31 -6.12 6.80
CA VAL A 132 20.69 -7.39 6.20
C VAL A 132 22.11 -7.70 6.64
N TYR A 133 22.29 -8.88 7.24
CA TYR A 133 23.58 -9.40 7.69
C TYR A 133 24.01 -10.52 6.76
N TYR A 134 25.31 -10.62 6.53
CA TYR A 134 25.91 -11.73 5.79
C TYR A 134 27.01 -12.38 6.61
N ASN A 135 26.90 -13.68 6.84
CA ASN A 135 27.92 -14.46 7.53
C ASN A 135 28.04 -15.85 6.92
N ALA A 136 29.25 -16.20 6.46
CA ALA A 136 29.61 -17.53 5.96
C ALA A 136 28.61 -18.14 4.94
N GLY A 137 28.09 -17.32 4.02
CA GLY A 137 27.17 -17.77 2.96
C GLY A 137 25.68 -17.69 3.34
N LEU A 138 25.36 -17.27 4.56
CA LEU A 138 23.98 -17.09 5.03
C LEU A 138 23.64 -15.61 5.19
N PHE A 139 22.40 -15.26 4.79
CA PHE A 139 21.82 -13.95 5.04
C PHE A 139 20.83 -14.02 6.20
N ASP A 140 20.92 -13.04 7.10
CA ASP A 140 19.95 -12.82 8.18
C ASP A 140 19.35 -11.41 8.01
N ILE A 141 18.11 -11.23 8.45
CA ILE A 141 17.38 -9.96 8.33
C ILE A 141 16.80 -9.57 9.68
N ALA A 142 17.05 -8.33 10.08
CA ALA A 142 16.35 -7.70 11.20
C ALA A 142 15.42 -6.63 10.68
N PHE A 143 14.12 -6.77 10.97
CA PHE A 143 13.14 -5.74 10.69
C PHE A 143 12.76 -5.05 11.99
N CYS A 144 12.84 -3.73 12.02
CA CYS A 144 12.59 -2.90 13.18
C CYS A 144 11.45 -1.93 12.91
N GLN A 145 10.58 -1.78 13.90
CA GLN A 145 9.47 -0.85 13.91
C GLN A 145 9.63 0.11 15.09
N SER A 146 9.43 1.40 14.86
CA SER A 146 9.44 2.39 15.94
C SER A 146 8.31 2.16 16.95
N ALA A 147 8.54 2.54 18.22
CA ALA A 147 7.54 2.45 19.29
C ALA A 147 6.36 3.40 19.03
N ASP A 148 6.67 4.61 18.57
CA ASP A 148 5.71 5.71 18.41
C ASP A 148 5.82 6.33 17.02
N VAL A 149 4.83 7.15 16.68
CA VAL A 149 4.88 7.99 15.47
C VAL A 149 5.95 9.07 15.64
N ASN A 150 6.63 9.43 14.56
CA ASN A 150 7.67 10.48 14.54
C ASN A 150 8.88 10.19 15.46
N VAL A 151 9.20 8.92 15.69
CA VAL A 151 10.41 8.49 16.39
C VAL A 151 11.24 7.67 15.42
N ALA A 152 12.46 8.11 15.13
CA ALA A 152 13.37 7.40 14.24
C ALA A 152 13.81 6.07 14.87
N VAL A 153 13.81 4.99 14.08
CA VAL A 153 14.29 3.67 14.49
C VAL A 153 15.49 3.26 13.65
N GLU A 154 16.48 2.60 14.25
CA GLU A 154 17.56 1.95 13.50
C GLU A 154 17.60 0.46 13.79
N ALA A 155 18.00 -0.29 12.75
CA ALA A 155 18.25 -1.70 12.87
C ALA A 155 19.59 -1.96 13.61
N PRO A 156 19.68 -3.07 14.37
CA PRO A 156 20.84 -3.37 15.20
C PRO A 156 22.13 -3.58 14.38
N ASN A 157 23.28 -3.47 15.04
CA ASN A 157 24.57 -3.78 14.40
C ASN A 157 24.83 -5.28 14.29
N THR A 158 24.18 -6.10 15.13
CA THR A 158 24.29 -7.55 15.08
C THR A 158 22.89 -8.19 15.01
N PRO A 159 22.77 -9.43 14.49
CA PRO A 159 21.47 -10.07 14.35
C PRO A 159 20.72 -10.31 15.67
N SER A 160 21.42 -10.42 16.79
CA SER A 160 20.86 -10.74 18.12
C SER A 160 20.49 -9.52 18.96
N ASP A 161 20.94 -8.33 18.59
CA ASP A 161 20.66 -7.13 19.37
C ASP A 161 19.23 -6.61 19.13
N VAL A 162 18.77 -5.77 20.05
CA VAL A 162 17.48 -5.06 19.93
C VAL A 162 17.61 -3.86 19.00
N CYS A 163 16.49 -3.49 18.37
CA CYS A 163 16.39 -2.24 17.62
C CYS A 163 16.67 -1.04 18.54
N THR A 164 17.31 0.01 18.02
CA THR A 164 17.62 1.21 18.81
C THR A 164 16.41 2.14 18.90
N ASN A 165 16.50 3.19 19.74
CA ASN A 165 15.46 4.20 19.94
C ASN A 165 14.08 3.65 20.37
N GLY A 166 14.09 2.57 21.17
CA GLY A 166 12.87 1.93 21.64
C GLY A 166 12.13 1.13 20.57
N GLY A 167 12.75 0.90 19.41
CA GLY A 167 12.18 0.08 18.36
C GLY A 167 11.95 -1.36 18.80
N THR A 168 10.94 -1.99 18.21
CA THR A 168 10.64 -3.42 18.39
C THR A 168 10.99 -4.18 17.13
N ARG A 169 11.57 -5.37 17.28
CA ARG A 169 11.81 -6.25 16.15
C ARG A 169 10.49 -6.88 15.72
N ILE A 170 10.24 -6.87 14.42
CA ILE A 170 9.10 -7.57 13.83
C ILE A 170 9.64 -8.73 12.99
N GLU A 171 9.03 -9.90 13.15
CA GLU A 171 9.33 -11.11 12.37
C GLU A 171 8.48 -11.17 11.11
#